data_AF-A0A9X2ZKC5-F1
#
_entry.id   AF-A0A9X2ZKC5-F1
#
_cell.length_a   1.000
_cell.length_b   1.000
_cell.length_c   1.000
_cell.angle_alpha   90.00
_cell.angle_beta   90.00
_cell.angle_gamma   90.00
#
_symmetry.space_group_name_H-M   'P 1'
#
loop_
_entity.id
_entity.type
_entity.pdbx_description
1 polymer ?
#
loop_
_entity_poly.entity_id
_entity_poly.type
_entity_poly.pdbx_seq_one_letter_code
_entity_poly.pdbx_strand_id
1 'polypeptide(L)'
;METKKLFTLSNDVTKENIEEVMQQVITLELATIPTYLSTYYSINRAQDQDKLYAKIHTQLSQFSELTKAEIDELAQELKLDVLVYSNKSAALIMSVVIEEMLHLALACNVKQAVCPAPPDLMGIGKVLSFPTQLDGHIPEFQIDAAKLSLKQLTTFLQIESPEKFEDPYAEKLLQNTIKYHTIGGLYKMIIKFLEEDFPGPYLNKPQLLPPDNLSPPRPYYSQNSMNTVHYDREHNPQFANNDASGGLVGVHDTPSAVDALERIVDQGEGRSKDKPQHILEWGANKMPIPMEVVDGKVEFWKGDYDEYEKELAHFAKFLEVYSFGVHYQKKFRNIRGLDDFFSYFVYDTDANPTVADYKASSNAALVLCSELGNAVFAYILLMIETCYHKDESTQYDLFMYGIHKSMIWLLSGVGNQINQYTYTKGNQAYKGALTFEPFLFEKSFLRPKEQIMNLVNKLATADPTNWGWATNSENENYFPSLPDVGLDYSIVTDMPKVPNTPYRHSH
;
A
#
# COMPACT_ATOMS: atom_id res chain seq x y z
N MET A 1 -38.10 4.57 10.65
CA MET A 1 -38.69 3.94 9.45
C MET A 1 -37.66 2.94 8.95
N GLU A 2 -37.90 1.65 9.10
CA GLU A 2 -37.01 0.62 8.55
C GLU A 2 -37.08 0.68 7.01
N THR A 3 -35.94 0.85 6.37
CA THR A 3 -35.82 0.83 4.92
C THR A 3 -36.06 -0.59 4.40
N LYS A 4 -37.12 -0.79 3.61
CA LYS A 4 -37.32 -2.02 2.83
C LYS A 4 -36.28 -2.07 1.70
N LYS A 5 -35.41 -3.08 1.71
CA LYS A 5 -34.54 -3.36 0.57
C LYS A 5 -35.39 -3.91 -0.58
N LEU A 6 -35.26 -3.33 -1.77
CA LEU A 6 -35.98 -3.74 -2.99
C LEU A 6 -35.39 -5.00 -3.63
N PHE A 7 -34.17 -5.37 -3.24
CA PHE A 7 -33.45 -6.57 -3.70
C PHE A 7 -32.80 -7.26 -2.50
N THR A 8 -32.79 -8.60 -2.53
CA THR A 8 -31.98 -9.42 -1.61
C THR A 8 -30.73 -9.79 -2.39
N LEU A 9 -29.58 -9.29 -1.96
CA LEU A 9 -28.28 -9.65 -2.53
C LEU A 9 -27.92 -11.06 -2.06
N SER A 10 -27.30 -11.85 -2.93
CA SER A 10 -26.83 -13.18 -2.58
C SER A 10 -25.75 -13.08 -1.50
N ASN A 11 -25.81 -13.96 -0.49
CA ASN A 11 -24.70 -14.14 0.45
C ASN A 11 -23.80 -15.31 0.03
N ASP A 12 -23.98 -15.84 -1.18
CA ASP A 12 -23.25 -16.99 -1.69
C ASP A 12 -22.54 -16.64 -3.01
N VAL A 13 -21.34 -17.19 -3.17
CA VAL A 13 -20.58 -17.17 -4.43
C VAL A 13 -21.10 -18.30 -5.32
N THR A 14 -21.40 -17.97 -6.56
CA THR A 14 -22.11 -18.82 -7.53
C THR A 14 -21.48 -18.66 -8.91
N LYS A 15 -21.84 -19.53 -9.85
CA LYS A 15 -21.37 -19.45 -11.24
C LYS A 15 -21.79 -18.15 -11.91
N GLU A 16 -22.93 -17.59 -11.51
CA GLU A 16 -23.51 -16.39 -12.09
C GLU A 16 -22.82 -15.10 -11.62
N ASN A 17 -22.22 -15.09 -10.42
CA ASN A 17 -21.62 -13.89 -9.82
C ASN A 17 -20.11 -13.98 -9.55
N ILE A 18 -19.45 -15.12 -9.78
CA ILE A 18 -18.02 -15.30 -9.52
C ILE A 18 -17.15 -14.24 -10.20
N GLU A 19 -17.49 -13.81 -11.42
CA GLU A 19 -16.73 -12.78 -12.13
C GLU A 19 -16.78 -11.42 -11.40
N GLU A 20 -17.96 -11.02 -10.92
CA GLU A 20 -18.17 -9.80 -10.16
C GLU A 20 -17.49 -9.88 -8.78
N VAL A 21 -17.59 -11.04 -8.12
CA VAL A 21 -16.94 -11.29 -6.81
C VAL A 21 -15.41 -11.24 -6.94
N MET A 22 -14.85 -11.85 -7.98
CA MET A 22 -13.41 -11.79 -8.24
C MET A 22 -12.95 -10.35 -8.55
N GLN A 23 -13.79 -9.56 -9.24
CA GLN A 23 -13.50 -8.14 -9.47
C GLN A 23 -13.60 -7.32 -8.16
N GLN A 24 -14.52 -7.68 -7.26
CA GLN A 24 -14.66 -7.06 -5.95
C GLN A 24 -13.42 -7.28 -5.07
N VAL A 25 -12.87 -8.50 -5.01
CA VAL A 25 -11.64 -8.75 -4.24
C VAL A 25 -10.44 -8.02 -4.84
N ILE A 26 -10.28 -7.98 -6.17
CA ILE A 26 -9.21 -7.20 -6.82
C ILE A 26 -9.34 -5.70 -6.49
N THR A 27 -10.57 -5.19 -6.43
CA THR A 27 -10.84 -3.79 -6.05
C THR A 27 -10.45 -3.53 -4.60
N LEU A 28 -10.69 -4.50 -3.71
CA LEU A 28 -10.31 -4.46 -2.31
C LEU A 28 -8.78 -4.38 -2.16
N GLU A 29 -8.04 -5.34 -2.72
CA GLU A 29 -6.57 -5.37 -2.65
C GLU A 29 -5.94 -4.11 -3.29
N LEU A 30 -6.58 -3.56 -4.33
CA LEU A 30 -6.09 -2.33 -4.95
C LEU A 30 -6.37 -1.09 -4.09
N ALA A 31 -7.43 -1.07 -3.28
CA ALA A 31 -7.78 0.08 -2.44
C ALA A 31 -6.88 0.22 -1.19
N THR A 32 -6.33 -0.88 -0.69
CA THR A 32 -5.39 -0.89 0.46
C THR A 32 -4.04 -0.28 0.10
N ILE A 33 -3.52 -0.52 -1.12
CA ILE A 33 -2.20 -0.03 -1.57
C ILE A 33 -2.07 1.50 -1.46
N PRO A 34 -2.94 2.35 -2.07
CA PRO A 34 -2.88 3.80 -1.90
C PRO A 34 -3.09 4.26 -0.46
N THR A 35 -3.95 3.56 0.28
CA THR A 35 -4.26 3.86 1.69
C THR A 35 -2.99 3.75 2.54
N TYR A 36 -2.27 2.64 2.41
CA TYR A 36 -1.04 2.36 3.16
C TYR A 36 0.14 3.21 2.68
N LEU A 37 0.27 3.42 1.36
CA LEU A 37 1.28 4.31 0.79
C LEU A 37 1.12 5.76 1.24
N SER A 38 -0.11 6.28 1.32
CA SER A 38 -0.38 7.63 1.80
C SER A 38 0.13 7.83 3.23
N THR A 39 -0.09 6.83 4.09
CA THR A 39 0.43 6.84 5.46
C THR A 39 1.96 6.70 5.48
N TYR A 40 2.54 5.80 4.70
CA TYR A 40 4.00 5.65 4.58
C TYR A 40 4.69 6.97 4.20
N TYR A 41 4.21 7.65 3.15
CA TYR A 41 4.81 8.90 2.66
C TYR A 41 4.62 10.10 3.58
N SER A 42 3.73 10.01 4.57
CA SER A 42 3.63 11.01 5.62
C SER A 42 4.74 10.90 6.67
N ILE A 43 5.48 9.79 6.72
CA ILE A 43 6.53 9.55 7.72
C ILE A 43 7.87 10.11 7.23
N ASN A 44 8.42 11.06 7.96
CA ASN A 44 9.81 11.49 7.82
C ASN A 44 10.73 10.43 8.45
N ARG A 45 11.13 9.46 7.62
CA ARG A 45 11.92 8.31 8.03
C ARG A 45 13.40 8.61 8.24
N ALA A 46 13.95 9.56 7.46
CA ALA A 46 15.36 9.92 7.46
C ALA A 46 15.57 11.29 8.13
N GLN A 47 15.27 11.36 9.43
CA GLN A 47 15.37 12.60 10.18
C GLN A 47 16.81 13.04 10.42
N ASP A 48 17.01 14.35 10.41
CA ASP A 48 18.22 15.00 10.90
C ASP A 48 18.27 14.88 12.43
N GLN A 49 19.14 14.00 12.93
CA GLN A 49 19.22 13.66 14.35
C GLN A 49 19.60 14.86 15.22
N ASP A 50 20.47 15.74 14.70
CA ASP A 50 20.92 16.92 15.43
C ASP A 50 19.80 17.94 15.56
N LYS A 51 19.02 18.15 14.48
CA LYS A 51 17.82 19.01 14.53
C LYS A 51 16.77 18.46 15.47
N LEU A 52 16.52 17.14 15.44
CA LEU A 52 15.56 16.50 16.33
C LEU A 52 15.97 16.63 17.80
N TYR A 53 17.23 16.33 18.11
CA TYR A 53 17.80 16.51 19.44
C TYR A 53 17.66 17.97 19.90
N ALA A 54 18.08 18.93 19.06
CA ALA A 54 18.02 20.35 19.40
C ALA A 54 16.58 20.82 19.69
N LYS A 55 15.59 20.32 18.94
CA LYS A 55 14.17 20.62 19.18
C LYS A 55 13.73 20.11 20.56
N ILE A 56 13.94 18.82 20.84
CA ILE A 56 13.53 18.19 22.11
C ILE A 56 14.25 18.85 23.29
N HIS A 57 15.57 19.02 23.19
CA HIS A 57 16.38 19.65 24.24
C HIS A 57 15.90 21.07 24.54
N THR A 58 15.56 21.86 23.51
CA THR A 58 15.03 23.23 23.68
C THR A 58 13.70 23.22 24.43
N GLN A 59 12.78 22.30 24.08
CA GLN A 59 11.49 22.16 24.75
C GLN A 59 11.65 21.77 26.22
N LEU A 60 12.49 20.76 26.51
CA LEU A 60 12.77 20.34 27.88
C LEU A 60 13.40 21.47 28.71
N SER A 61 14.33 22.23 28.12
CA SER A 61 15.01 23.35 28.80
C SER A 61 14.07 24.49 29.18
N GLN A 62 12.93 24.65 28.49
CA GLN A 62 11.97 25.72 28.75
C GLN A 62 10.96 25.37 29.85
N PHE A 63 10.66 24.08 30.05
CA PHE A 63 9.50 23.64 30.82
C PHE A 63 9.79 22.66 31.95
N SER A 64 11.03 22.17 32.06
CA SER A 64 11.45 21.24 33.12
C SER A 64 12.26 21.94 34.22
N GLU A 65 12.18 21.42 35.44
CA GLU A 65 13.04 21.81 36.57
C GLU A 65 14.31 20.93 36.63
N LEU A 66 14.59 20.18 35.56
CA LEU A 66 15.70 19.25 35.46
C LEU A 66 17.04 19.97 35.33
N THR A 67 18.10 19.32 35.80
CA THR A 67 19.47 19.76 35.56
C THR A 67 19.84 19.60 34.08
N LYS A 68 20.91 20.29 33.65
CA LYS A 68 21.39 20.20 32.27
C LYS A 68 21.76 18.76 31.85
N ALA A 69 22.32 17.97 32.77
CA ALA A 69 22.69 16.58 32.49
C ALA A 69 21.45 15.70 32.30
N GLU A 70 20.44 15.86 33.15
CA GLU A 70 19.17 15.14 33.03
C GLU A 70 18.40 15.52 31.76
N ILE A 71 18.45 16.80 31.34
CA ILE A 71 17.86 17.25 30.08
C ILE A 71 18.57 16.59 28.88
N ASP A 72 19.91 16.54 28.90
CA ASP A 72 20.68 15.90 27.83
C ASP A 72 20.36 14.41 27.71
N GLU A 73 20.42 13.68 28.83
CA GLU A 73 20.09 12.26 28.89
C GLU A 73 18.67 11.98 28.39
N LEU A 74 17.68 12.74 28.88
CA LEU A 74 16.29 12.59 28.47
C LEU A 74 16.07 12.97 26.98
N ALA A 75 16.74 14.00 26.49
CA ALA A 75 16.64 14.39 25.08
C ALA A 75 17.22 13.31 24.16
N GLN A 76 18.34 12.67 24.53
CA GLN A 76 18.91 11.56 23.77
C GLN A 76 17.96 10.35 23.74
N GLU A 77 17.37 10.02 24.89
CA GLU A 77 16.42 8.91 25.03
C GLU A 77 15.15 9.13 24.18
N LEU A 78 14.53 10.31 24.28
CA LEU A 78 13.33 10.64 23.50
C LEU A 78 13.61 10.76 22.00
N LYS A 79 14.79 11.25 21.62
CA LYS A 79 15.26 11.24 20.23
C LYS A 79 15.33 9.81 19.70
N LEU A 80 15.92 8.89 20.48
CA LEU A 80 16.03 7.49 20.09
C LEU A 80 14.65 6.84 19.92
N ASP A 81 13.70 7.13 20.82
CA ASP A 81 12.31 6.66 20.69
C ASP A 81 11.66 7.09 19.38
N VAL A 82 11.78 8.39 19.02
CA VAL A 82 11.25 8.93 17.76
C VAL A 82 11.90 8.26 16.55
N LEU A 83 13.23 8.11 16.55
CA LEU A 83 13.96 7.54 15.41
C LEU A 83 13.61 6.06 15.21
N VAL A 84 13.62 5.26 16.27
CA VAL A 84 13.33 3.82 16.20
C VAL A 84 11.86 3.60 15.82
N TYR A 85 10.93 4.31 16.46
CA TYR A 85 9.50 4.15 16.15
C TYR A 85 9.18 4.55 14.71
N SER A 86 9.63 5.74 14.27
CA SER A 86 9.34 6.23 12.92
C SER A 86 9.92 5.30 11.84
N ASN A 87 11.15 4.79 12.05
CA ASN A 87 11.79 3.91 11.10
C ASN A 87 11.11 2.53 11.03
N LYS A 88 10.81 1.93 12.18
CA LYS A 88 10.11 0.65 12.28
C LYS A 88 8.69 0.73 11.71
N SER A 89 7.93 1.77 12.07
CA SER A 89 6.56 1.96 11.58
C SER A 89 6.53 2.07 10.06
N ALA A 90 7.42 2.87 9.47
CA ALA A 90 7.52 2.99 8.02
C ALA A 90 7.91 1.67 7.36
N ALA A 91 8.84 0.91 7.95
CA ALA A 91 9.27 -0.37 7.43
C ALA A 91 8.14 -1.42 7.43
N LEU A 92 7.40 -1.54 8.54
CA LEU A 92 6.27 -2.47 8.66
C LEU A 92 5.13 -2.11 7.70
N ILE A 93 4.78 -0.82 7.60
CA ILE A 93 3.72 -0.38 6.66
C ILE A 93 4.13 -0.68 5.21
N MET A 94 5.37 -0.39 4.82
CA MET A 94 5.85 -0.70 3.47
C MET A 94 5.90 -2.21 3.22
N SER A 95 6.21 -3.00 4.25
CA SER A 95 6.29 -4.45 4.11
C SER A 95 4.91 -5.08 3.85
N VAL A 96 3.86 -4.54 4.48
CA VAL A 96 2.46 -4.85 4.14
C VAL A 96 2.12 -4.39 2.73
N VAL A 97 2.47 -3.17 2.31
CA VAL A 97 2.21 -2.68 0.93
C VAL A 97 2.78 -3.63 -0.14
N ILE A 98 3.98 -4.17 0.09
CA ILE A 98 4.60 -5.12 -0.84
C ILE A 98 3.79 -6.43 -0.91
N GLU A 99 3.26 -6.90 0.22
CA GLU A 99 2.38 -8.07 0.28
C GLU A 99 1.01 -7.80 -0.36
N GLU A 100 0.40 -6.62 -0.17
CA GLU A 100 -0.83 -6.23 -0.87
C GLU A 100 -0.66 -6.21 -2.41
N MET A 101 0.53 -5.81 -2.90
CA MET A 101 0.85 -5.92 -4.34
C MET A 101 0.95 -7.37 -4.81
N LEU A 102 1.42 -8.29 -3.95
CA LEU A 102 1.38 -9.73 -4.21
C LEU A 102 -0.07 -10.23 -4.20
N HIS A 103 -0.90 -9.80 -3.24
CA HIS A 103 -2.30 -10.20 -3.12
C HIS A 103 -3.11 -9.79 -4.33
N LEU A 104 -2.93 -8.56 -4.81
CA LEU A 104 -3.51 -8.07 -6.05
C LEU A 104 -3.15 -8.98 -7.23
N ALA A 105 -1.88 -9.38 -7.35
CA ALA A 105 -1.41 -10.26 -8.43
C ALA A 105 -1.99 -11.68 -8.30
N LEU A 106 -2.04 -12.24 -7.09
CA LEU A 106 -2.63 -13.56 -6.82
C LEU A 106 -4.14 -13.58 -7.14
N ALA A 107 -4.89 -12.58 -6.67
CA ALA A 107 -6.32 -12.44 -6.97
C ALA A 107 -6.58 -12.29 -8.48
N CYS A 108 -5.73 -11.53 -9.19
CA CYS A 108 -5.79 -11.40 -10.64
C CYS A 108 -5.47 -12.72 -11.37
N ASN A 109 -4.45 -13.48 -10.94
CA ASN A 109 -4.14 -14.81 -11.49
C ASN A 109 -5.32 -15.78 -11.31
N VAL A 110 -5.96 -15.77 -10.13
CA VAL A 110 -7.16 -16.58 -9.88
C VAL A 110 -8.29 -16.15 -10.81
N LYS A 111 -8.65 -14.85 -10.88
CA LYS A 111 -9.71 -14.35 -11.76
C LYS A 111 -9.46 -14.74 -13.21
N GLN A 112 -8.23 -14.57 -13.67
CA GLN A 112 -7.83 -14.90 -15.03
C GLN A 112 -8.07 -16.38 -15.35
N ALA A 113 -7.73 -17.28 -14.43
CA ALA A 113 -7.88 -18.72 -14.61
C ALA A 113 -9.35 -19.16 -14.57
N VAL A 114 -10.15 -18.60 -13.67
CA VAL A 114 -11.50 -19.10 -13.35
C VAL A 114 -12.64 -18.37 -14.07
N CYS A 115 -12.43 -17.11 -14.47
CA CYS A 115 -13.47 -16.30 -15.11
C CYS A 115 -13.26 -16.19 -16.63
N PRO A 116 -14.33 -16.03 -17.44
CA PRO A 116 -14.21 -15.75 -18.87
C PRO A 116 -13.41 -14.49 -19.17
N ALA A 117 -13.71 -13.37 -18.50
CA ALA A 117 -13.04 -12.09 -18.73
C ALA A 117 -11.77 -11.92 -17.87
N PRO A 118 -10.71 -11.28 -18.41
CA PRO A 118 -9.49 -10.96 -17.66
C PRO A 118 -9.76 -9.92 -16.57
N PRO A 119 -8.85 -9.74 -15.60
CA PRO A 119 -8.90 -8.64 -14.63
C PRO A 119 -9.03 -7.26 -15.30
N ASP A 120 -9.95 -6.41 -14.81
CA ASP A 120 -10.15 -5.03 -15.29
C ASP A 120 -9.63 -4.03 -14.25
N LEU A 121 -8.30 -3.81 -14.23
CA LEU A 121 -7.63 -2.90 -13.30
C LEU A 121 -7.79 -1.44 -13.71
N MET A 122 -7.79 -1.17 -15.01
CA MET A 122 -8.04 0.16 -15.56
C MET A 122 -9.47 0.62 -15.26
N GLY A 123 -10.46 -0.26 -15.34
CA GLY A 123 -11.83 0.00 -14.91
C GLY A 123 -11.89 0.43 -13.44
N ILE A 124 -11.23 -0.31 -12.55
CA ILE A 124 -11.14 0.06 -11.12
C ILE A 124 -10.43 1.41 -10.96
N GLY A 125 -9.27 1.60 -11.60
CA GLY A 125 -8.48 2.82 -11.47
C GLY A 125 -9.18 4.10 -11.95
N LYS A 126 -10.22 3.98 -12.79
CA LYS A 126 -11.05 5.11 -13.24
C LYS A 126 -12.04 5.60 -12.18
N VAL A 127 -12.41 4.74 -11.24
CA VAL A 127 -13.44 5.02 -10.22
C VAL A 127 -12.87 5.06 -8.81
N LEU A 128 -11.67 4.51 -8.58
CA LEU A 128 -10.98 4.55 -7.30
C LEU A 128 -10.72 6.00 -6.89
N SER A 129 -11.26 6.39 -5.75
CA SER A 129 -11.10 7.73 -5.18
C SER A 129 -11.20 7.67 -3.66
N PHE A 130 -10.59 8.62 -2.97
CA PHE A 130 -10.58 8.68 -1.52
C PHE A 130 -11.30 9.94 -1.01
N PRO A 131 -12.06 9.87 0.11
CA PRO A 131 -12.29 8.69 0.94
C PRO A 131 -13.11 7.60 0.24
N THR A 132 -12.84 6.34 0.58
CA THR A 132 -13.54 5.16 0.06
C THR A 132 -14.08 4.29 1.19
N GLN A 133 -14.60 3.10 0.87
CA GLN A 133 -15.00 2.05 1.80
C GLN A 133 -14.75 0.67 1.18
N LEU A 134 -14.76 -0.38 1.99
CA LEU A 134 -14.73 -1.75 1.48
C LEU A 134 -16.15 -2.19 1.11
N ASP A 135 -16.43 -2.25 -0.18
CA ASP A 135 -17.71 -2.75 -0.69
C ASP A 135 -17.95 -4.16 -0.15
N GLY A 136 -19.08 -4.35 0.52
CA GLY A 136 -19.59 -5.62 1.05
C GLY A 136 -19.21 -5.90 2.50
N HIS A 137 -18.22 -5.19 3.05
CA HIS A 137 -17.75 -5.41 4.41
C HIS A 137 -18.80 -4.98 5.44
N ILE A 138 -18.98 -5.79 6.47
CA ILE A 138 -19.87 -5.53 7.61
C ILE A 138 -19.04 -5.62 8.89
N PRO A 139 -18.90 -4.52 9.63
CA PRO A 139 -19.49 -3.19 9.42
C PRO A 139 -18.82 -2.41 8.26
N GLU A 140 -19.55 -1.48 7.65
CA GLU A 140 -18.95 -0.53 6.69
C GLU A 140 -18.21 0.56 7.47
N PHE A 141 -17.01 0.93 7.01
CA PHE A 141 -16.20 2.00 7.60
C PHE A 141 -15.47 2.80 6.50
N GLN A 142 -15.19 4.07 6.78
CA GLN A 142 -14.51 4.96 5.85
C GLN A 142 -13.01 4.67 5.82
N ILE A 143 -12.44 4.60 4.62
CA ILE A 143 -11.01 4.46 4.36
C ILE A 143 -10.50 5.77 3.75
N ASP A 144 -9.55 6.38 4.45
CA ASP A 144 -8.92 7.63 4.05
C ASP A 144 -7.50 7.37 3.49
N ALA A 145 -7.12 8.11 2.46
CA ALA A 145 -5.72 8.36 2.12
C ALA A 145 -5.19 9.46 3.06
N ALA A 146 -4.61 9.06 4.19
CA ALA A 146 -4.21 10.00 5.25
C ALA A 146 -2.85 9.68 5.88
N LYS A 147 -2.34 10.66 6.63
CA LYS A 147 -1.08 10.55 7.39
C LYS A 147 -1.15 9.56 8.55
N LEU A 148 0.03 9.14 8.99
CA LEU A 148 0.18 8.31 10.18
C LEU A 148 -0.42 9.01 11.41
N SER A 149 -1.37 8.32 12.01
CA SER A 149 -2.02 8.68 13.26
C SER A 149 -2.64 7.43 13.87
N LEU A 150 -2.94 7.46 15.17
CA LEU A 150 -3.68 6.35 15.79
C LEU A 150 -5.04 6.10 15.14
N LYS A 151 -5.69 7.15 14.61
CA LYS A 151 -6.96 7.01 13.89
C LYS A 151 -6.75 6.27 12.56
N GLN A 152 -5.71 6.61 11.81
CA GLN A 152 -5.40 5.91 10.56
C GLN A 152 -5.00 4.45 10.80
N LEU A 153 -4.20 4.18 11.83
CA LEU A 153 -3.86 2.82 12.23
C LEU A 153 -5.08 2.02 12.73
N THR A 154 -6.09 2.69 13.29
CA THR A 154 -7.38 2.05 13.62
C THR A 154 -8.06 1.56 12.35
N THR A 155 -8.09 2.37 11.29
CA THR A 155 -8.62 1.93 9.98
C THR A 155 -7.84 0.73 9.45
N PHE A 156 -6.51 0.67 9.62
CA PHE A 156 -5.72 -0.48 9.17
C PHE A 156 -6.09 -1.75 9.95
N LEU A 157 -6.28 -1.65 11.26
CA LEU A 157 -6.75 -2.76 12.10
C LEU A 157 -8.17 -3.21 11.77
N GLN A 158 -9.02 -2.31 11.26
CA GLN A 158 -10.35 -2.64 10.76
C GLN A 158 -10.29 -3.39 9.43
N ILE A 159 -9.41 -2.99 8.51
CA ILE A 159 -9.19 -3.65 7.22
C ILE A 159 -8.71 -5.09 7.44
N GLU A 160 -7.64 -5.27 8.21
CA GLU A 160 -6.97 -6.56 8.40
C GLU A 160 -7.60 -7.41 9.51
N SER A 161 -8.77 -7.05 10.04
CA SER A 161 -9.30 -7.70 11.23
C SER A 161 -9.55 -9.19 10.98
N PRO A 162 -9.00 -10.09 11.82
CA PRO A 162 -9.10 -11.53 11.58
C PRO A 162 -10.45 -12.14 12.00
N GLU A 163 -11.19 -11.40 12.81
CA GLU A 163 -12.47 -11.82 13.35
C GLU A 163 -13.49 -10.71 13.17
N LYS A 164 -14.76 -11.08 13.18
CA LYS A 164 -15.86 -10.13 13.05
C LYS A 164 -15.79 -9.12 14.21
N PHE A 165 -15.97 -7.84 13.90
CA PHE A 165 -16.05 -6.77 14.88
C PHE A 165 -17.33 -5.95 14.71
N GLU A 166 -17.70 -5.16 15.72
CA GLU A 166 -18.75 -4.14 15.62
C GLU A 166 -18.10 -2.77 15.49
N ASP A 167 -18.47 -1.97 14.47
CA ASP A 167 -17.95 -0.60 14.32
C ASP A 167 -18.82 0.35 15.16
N PRO A 168 -18.24 1.09 16.11
CA PRO A 168 -18.96 2.08 16.91
C PRO A 168 -19.47 3.31 16.13
N TYR A 169 -19.28 3.37 14.80
CA TYR A 169 -19.68 4.46 13.90
C TYR A 169 -20.62 4.05 12.73
N ALA A 170 -21.22 2.85 12.75
CA ALA A 170 -21.90 2.18 11.62
C ALA A 170 -23.20 2.80 11.02
N GLU A 171 -23.41 4.13 11.02
CA GLU A 171 -24.69 4.74 10.60
C GLU A 171 -24.87 5.03 9.09
N LYS A 172 -24.10 4.42 8.18
CA LYS A 172 -24.31 4.61 6.73
C LYS A 172 -24.35 3.26 6.02
N LEU A 173 -25.37 3.10 5.15
CA LEU A 173 -25.60 1.89 4.36
C LEU A 173 -25.85 2.31 2.91
N LEU A 174 -25.03 1.84 1.96
CA LEU A 174 -25.39 1.74 0.53
C LEU A 174 -24.81 0.46 -0.09
N GLN A 175 -25.47 -0.06 -1.14
CA GLN A 175 -25.53 -1.48 -1.55
C GLN A 175 -24.25 -2.09 -2.17
N ASN A 176 -24.10 -3.41 -2.05
CA ASN A 176 -22.95 -4.25 -2.51
C ASN A 176 -23.40 -5.55 -3.19
N THR A 177 -22.50 -6.33 -3.81
CA THR A 177 -22.84 -7.60 -4.51
C THR A 177 -22.92 -8.82 -3.57
N ILE A 178 -22.01 -8.93 -2.59
CA ILE A 178 -22.02 -9.94 -1.51
C ILE A 178 -21.62 -9.28 -0.18
N LYS A 179 -22.18 -9.75 0.93
CA LYS A 179 -21.85 -9.31 2.30
C LYS A 179 -20.80 -10.22 2.96
N TYR A 180 -19.78 -9.65 3.57
CA TYR A 180 -18.77 -10.37 4.38
C TYR A 180 -18.40 -9.55 5.63
N HIS A 181 -17.65 -10.14 6.57
CA HIS A 181 -17.30 -9.48 7.85
C HIS A 181 -15.79 -9.37 8.11
N THR A 182 -14.99 -10.11 7.34
CA THR A 182 -13.52 -10.03 7.29
C THR A 182 -13.10 -10.40 5.86
N ILE A 183 -11.93 -9.92 5.40
CA ILE A 183 -11.43 -10.17 4.04
C ILE A 183 -11.25 -11.67 3.79
N GLY A 184 -10.65 -12.38 4.73
CA GLY A 184 -10.52 -13.83 4.72
C GLY A 184 -11.87 -14.55 4.77
N GLY A 185 -12.89 -13.96 5.37
CA GLY A 185 -14.28 -14.43 5.26
C GLY A 185 -14.78 -14.45 3.81
N LEU A 186 -14.52 -13.40 3.04
CA LEU A 186 -14.86 -13.31 1.62
C LEU A 186 -14.07 -14.36 0.80
N TYR A 187 -12.75 -14.47 1.01
CA TYR A 187 -11.94 -15.48 0.33
C TYR A 187 -12.35 -16.92 0.64
N LYS A 188 -12.75 -17.22 1.89
CA LYS A 188 -13.28 -18.55 2.26
C LYS A 188 -14.55 -18.91 1.47
N MET A 189 -15.39 -17.93 1.13
CA MET A 189 -16.57 -18.16 0.29
C MET A 189 -16.20 -18.49 -1.15
N ILE A 190 -15.15 -17.85 -1.69
CA ILE A 190 -14.61 -18.13 -3.03
C ILE A 190 -13.97 -19.52 -3.06
N ILE A 191 -13.12 -19.85 -2.08
CA ILE A 191 -12.47 -21.17 -1.95
C ILE A 191 -13.53 -22.28 -1.99
N LYS A 192 -14.57 -22.17 -1.15
CA LYS A 192 -15.66 -23.14 -1.10
C LYS A 192 -16.33 -23.34 -2.46
N PHE A 193 -16.63 -22.25 -3.17
CA PHE A 193 -17.20 -22.33 -4.51
C PHE A 193 -16.27 -23.05 -5.50
N LEU A 194 -14.97 -22.77 -5.48
CA LEU A 194 -14.01 -23.44 -6.37
C LEU A 194 -13.95 -24.95 -6.12
N GLU A 195 -13.92 -25.36 -4.85
CA GLU A 195 -13.89 -26.77 -4.44
C GLU A 195 -15.16 -27.54 -4.83
N GLU A 196 -16.33 -26.93 -4.64
CA GLU A 196 -17.62 -27.59 -4.86
C GLU A 196 -18.06 -27.57 -6.34
N ASP A 197 -17.78 -26.48 -7.05
CA ASP A 197 -18.43 -26.17 -8.32
C ASP A 197 -17.49 -26.02 -9.51
N PHE A 198 -16.17 -25.94 -9.29
CA PHE A 198 -15.17 -25.67 -10.32
C PHE A 198 -13.82 -26.39 -10.11
N PRO A 199 -13.76 -27.74 -10.03
CA PRO A 199 -12.58 -28.52 -9.62
C PRO A 199 -11.38 -28.51 -10.59
N GLY A 200 -11.52 -27.92 -11.79
CA GLY A 200 -10.51 -27.91 -12.85
C GLY A 200 -10.48 -29.20 -13.72
N PRO A 201 -9.46 -29.35 -14.60
CA PRO A 201 -8.36 -28.42 -14.86
C PRO A 201 -8.83 -27.13 -15.56
N TYR A 202 -8.09 -26.05 -15.38
CA TYR A 202 -8.40 -24.75 -15.99
C TYR A 202 -7.77 -24.60 -17.37
N LEU A 203 -8.34 -23.68 -18.16
CA LEU A 203 -7.76 -23.32 -19.45
C LEU A 203 -6.45 -22.57 -19.25
N ASN A 204 -5.43 -22.92 -20.04
CA ASN A 204 -4.17 -22.19 -20.02
C ASN A 204 -4.40 -20.77 -20.55
N LYS A 205 -4.19 -19.78 -19.68
CA LYS A 205 -4.34 -18.36 -19.95
C LYS A 205 -3.12 -17.60 -19.42
N PRO A 206 -2.76 -16.45 -20.01
CA PRO A 206 -1.69 -15.59 -19.52
C PRO A 206 -1.85 -15.25 -18.04
N GLN A 207 -0.86 -15.50 -17.20
CA GLN A 207 -0.85 -15.15 -15.77
C GLN A 207 0.43 -14.42 -15.42
N LEU A 208 0.40 -13.51 -14.45
CA LEU A 208 1.60 -12.79 -14.03
C LEU A 208 2.49 -13.72 -13.20
N LEU A 209 3.48 -14.33 -13.86
CA LEU A 209 4.41 -15.31 -13.29
C LEU A 209 5.84 -15.09 -13.80
N PRO A 210 6.88 -15.36 -12.99
CA PRO A 210 8.25 -15.39 -13.49
C PRO A 210 8.40 -16.50 -14.56
N PRO A 211 9.36 -16.38 -15.50
CA PRO A 211 9.49 -17.36 -16.56
C PRO A 211 9.92 -18.73 -16.05
N ASP A 212 9.31 -19.80 -16.55
CA ASP A 212 9.48 -21.17 -16.04
C ASP A 212 10.91 -21.73 -16.20
N ASN A 213 11.70 -21.17 -17.13
CA ASN A 213 12.94 -21.77 -17.63
C ASN A 213 14.24 -21.00 -17.32
N LEU A 214 14.25 -20.10 -16.34
CA LEU A 214 15.48 -19.37 -15.96
C LEU A 214 16.20 -20.07 -14.80
N SER A 215 17.50 -20.33 -15.00
CA SER A 215 18.40 -20.81 -13.94
C SER A 215 19.59 -19.84 -13.82
N PRO A 216 19.68 -19.05 -12.72
CA PRO A 216 18.79 -19.05 -11.57
C PRO A 216 17.41 -18.42 -11.89
N PRO A 217 16.34 -18.86 -11.23
CA PRO A 217 15.02 -18.24 -11.35
C PRO A 217 15.12 -16.77 -10.97
N ARG A 218 14.53 -15.90 -11.78
CA ARG A 218 14.52 -14.45 -11.54
C ARG A 218 13.17 -14.08 -10.93
N PRO A 219 13.13 -13.65 -9.66
CA PRO A 219 11.86 -13.37 -9.02
C PRO A 219 11.27 -12.05 -9.56
N TYR A 220 9.96 -12.04 -9.85
CA TYR A 220 9.19 -10.80 -9.99
C TYR A 220 8.95 -10.12 -8.65
N TYR A 221 8.96 -10.89 -7.57
CA TYR A 221 8.58 -10.45 -6.25
C TYR A 221 9.77 -10.52 -5.29
N SER A 222 10.02 -9.43 -4.58
CA SER A 222 11.02 -9.37 -3.51
C SER A 222 10.33 -8.91 -2.23
N GLN A 223 10.30 -9.78 -1.22
CA GLN A 223 9.64 -9.58 0.06
C GLN A 223 10.25 -8.38 0.81
N ASN A 224 11.55 -8.15 0.61
CA ASN A 224 12.28 -7.08 1.26
C ASN A 224 12.90 -6.09 0.26
N SER A 225 13.02 -4.85 0.70
CA SER A 225 13.75 -3.77 0.02
C SER A 225 14.37 -2.83 1.06
N MET A 226 15.13 -1.82 0.62
CA MET A 226 15.63 -0.76 1.52
C MET A 226 14.50 -0.07 2.30
N ASN A 227 13.28 -0.07 1.76
CA ASN A 227 12.13 0.56 2.39
C ASN A 227 11.48 -0.31 3.48
N THR A 228 11.82 -1.60 3.57
CA THR A 228 11.30 -2.54 4.59
C THR A 228 12.31 -2.92 5.68
N VAL A 229 13.55 -2.42 5.60
CA VAL A 229 14.61 -2.66 6.60
C VAL A 229 14.63 -1.54 7.62
N HIS A 230 14.46 -1.82 8.91
CA HIS A 230 14.62 -0.84 9.98
C HIS A 230 15.76 -1.20 10.93
N TYR A 231 16.07 -0.32 11.88
CA TYR A 231 17.11 -0.58 12.89
C TYR A 231 16.49 -0.53 14.29
N ASP A 232 16.90 -1.46 15.14
CA ASP A 232 16.55 -1.44 16.56
C ASP A 232 17.37 -0.40 17.35
N ARG A 233 17.16 -0.36 18.67
CA ARG A 233 17.82 0.60 19.56
C ARG A 233 19.33 0.39 19.62
N GLU A 234 19.79 -0.84 19.42
CA GLU A 234 21.20 -1.24 19.36
C GLU A 234 21.82 -1.06 17.96
N HIS A 235 21.05 -0.50 17.01
CA HIS A 235 21.45 -0.27 15.63
C HIS A 235 21.73 -1.56 14.83
N ASN A 236 21.06 -2.66 15.19
CA ASN A 236 21.06 -3.87 14.36
C ASN A 236 19.95 -3.76 13.29
N PRO A 237 20.23 -4.17 12.04
CA PRO A 237 19.23 -4.19 11.00
C PRO A 237 18.18 -5.27 11.26
N GLN A 238 16.93 -4.93 11.03
CA GLN A 238 15.75 -5.78 11.18
C GLN A 238 14.96 -5.76 9.87
N PHE A 239 14.62 -6.94 9.38
CA PHE A 239 13.84 -7.12 8.15
C PHE A 239 12.36 -7.31 8.52
N ALA A 240 11.48 -6.51 7.94
CA ALA A 240 10.06 -6.55 8.27
C ALA A 240 9.36 -7.82 7.75
N ASN A 241 9.85 -8.38 6.64
CA ASN A 241 9.33 -9.62 6.06
C ASN A 241 10.42 -10.72 6.10
N ASN A 242 10.00 -11.98 6.14
CA ASN A 242 10.90 -13.13 6.08
C ASN A 242 11.44 -13.35 4.65
N ASP A 243 12.52 -14.12 4.48
CA ASP A 243 12.98 -14.51 3.13
C ASP A 243 12.07 -15.58 2.49
N ALA A 244 11.18 -16.18 3.28
CA ALA A 244 10.28 -17.25 2.88
C ALA A 244 8.79 -16.86 2.88
N SER A 245 8.44 -15.57 2.81
CA SER A 245 7.05 -15.04 2.85
C SER A 245 6.21 -15.37 1.60
N GLY A 246 6.47 -16.50 0.95
CA GLY A 246 5.78 -16.93 -0.27
C GLY A 246 6.10 -16.08 -1.50
N GLY A 247 5.35 -16.33 -2.57
CA GLY A 247 5.50 -15.63 -3.84
C GLY A 247 4.30 -15.87 -4.76
N LEU A 248 4.45 -15.49 -6.03
CA LEU A 248 3.42 -15.68 -7.05
C LEU A 248 3.11 -17.18 -7.25
N VAL A 249 1.83 -17.49 -7.48
CA VAL A 249 1.33 -18.85 -7.75
C VAL A 249 0.72 -18.90 -9.14
N GLY A 250 1.12 -19.90 -9.91
CA GLY A 250 0.45 -20.25 -11.16
C GLY A 250 -0.82 -21.06 -10.88
N VAL A 251 -1.95 -20.56 -11.34
CA VAL A 251 -3.28 -21.13 -11.08
C VAL A 251 -3.71 -21.96 -12.29
N HIS A 252 -3.70 -23.29 -12.13
CA HIS A 252 -3.96 -24.24 -13.20
C HIS A 252 -5.12 -25.20 -12.88
N ASP A 253 -5.49 -25.27 -11.61
CA ASP A 253 -6.52 -26.12 -11.05
C ASP A 253 -7.02 -25.54 -9.71
N THR A 254 -7.98 -26.21 -9.08
CA THR A 254 -8.49 -25.78 -7.78
C THR A 254 -7.45 -25.78 -6.68
N PRO A 255 -6.61 -26.82 -6.50
CA PRO A 255 -5.54 -26.78 -5.48
C PRO A 255 -4.62 -25.57 -5.59
N SER A 256 -4.17 -25.22 -6.80
CA SER A 256 -3.32 -24.04 -7.00
C SER A 256 -4.07 -22.71 -6.82
N ALA A 257 -5.37 -22.66 -7.13
CA ALA A 257 -6.20 -21.49 -6.81
C ALA A 257 -6.38 -21.32 -5.29
N VAL A 258 -6.65 -22.42 -4.58
CA VAL A 258 -6.79 -22.42 -3.12
C VAL A 258 -5.47 -22.00 -2.46
N ASP A 259 -4.33 -22.52 -2.91
CA ASP A 259 -3.00 -22.11 -2.42
C ASP A 259 -2.75 -20.59 -2.59
N ALA A 260 -3.15 -20.02 -3.73
CA ALA A 260 -3.06 -18.57 -3.95
C ALA A 260 -3.95 -17.77 -2.98
N LEU A 261 -5.20 -18.21 -2.78
CA LEU A 261 -6.18 -17.50 -1.93
C LEU A 261 -5.89 -17.67 -0.44
N GLU A 262 -5.51 -18.86 0.01
CA GLU A 262 -5.14 -19.11 1.42
C GLU A 262 -3.93 -18.27 1.82
N ARG A 263 -2.98 -18.06 0.90
CA ARG A 263 -1.83 -17.18 1.17
C ARG A 263 -2.22 -15.73 1.43
N ILE A 264 -3.18 -15.21 0.66
CA ILE A 264 -3.72 -13.86 0.88
C ILE A 264 -4.29 -13.77 2.30
N VAL A 265 -5.12 -14.76 2.68
CA VAL A 265 -5.75 -14.82 4.00
C VAL A 265 -4.71 -14.92 5.12
N ASP A 266 -3.75 -15.84 5.02
CA ASP A 266 -2.76 -16.09 6.06
C ASP A 266 -1.83 -14.88 6.27
N GLN A 267 -1.47 -14.16 5.19
CA GLN A 267 -0.65 -12.95 5.30
C GLN A 267 -1.43 -11.76 5.88
N GLY A 268 -2.72 -11.60 5.55
CA GLY A 268 -3.56 -10.52 6.09
C GLY A 268 -3.98 -10.75 7.55
N GLU A 269 -4.69 -11.87 7.80
CA GLU A 269 -5.41 -12.14 9.05
C GLU A 269 -4.65 -13.05 10.03
N GLY A 270 -3.65 -13.80 9.57
CA GLY A 270 -3.05 -14.87 10.35
C GLY A 270 -3.96 -16.11 10.46
N ARG A 271 -3.75 -16.95 11.48
CA ARG A 271 -4.31 -18.31 11.56
C ARG A 271 -5.34 -18.52 12.68
N SER A 272 -6.45 -17.78 12.63
CA SER A 272 -7.42 -17.72 13.75
C SER A 272 -8.19 -19.03 13.97
N LYS A 273 -8.26 -19.87 12.93
CA LYS A 273 -9.05 -21.11 12.94
C LYS A 273 -8.52 -22.18 13.90
N ASP A 274 -7.20 -22.23 14.10
CA ASP A 274 -6.56 -23.35 14.83
C ASP A 274 -5.68 -22.91 15.99
N LYS A 275 -5.40 -21.60 16.13
CA LYS A 275 -4.49 -21.06 17.14
C LYS A 275 -5.05 -19.76 17.73
N PRO A 276 -4.82 -19.51 19.04
CA PRO A 276 -5.15 -18.22 19.61
C PRO A 276 -4.32 -17.12 18.91
N GLN A 277 -4.99 -16.00 18.63
CA GLN A 277 -4.39 -14.79 18.08
C GLN A 277 -5.06 -13.54 18.64
N HIS A 278 -4.40 -12.41 18.49
CA HIS A 278 -4.98 -11.13 18.84
C HIS A 278 -6.09 -10.76 17.85
N ILE A 279 -7.09 -10.05 18.36
CA ILE A 279 -8.24 -9.59 17.59
C ILE A 279 -8.48 -8.10 17.85
N LEU A 280 -9.30 -7.47 17.01
CA LEU A 280 -9.66 -6.07 17.20
C LEU A 280 -10.63 -5.92 18.37
N GLU A 281 -10.14 -5.40 19.50
CA GLU A 281 -10.96 -5.06 20.66
C GLU A 281 -11.12 -3.56 20.81
N TRP A 282 -12.34 -3.08 21.02
CA TRP A 282 -12.65 -1.66 21.17
C TRP A 282 -12.65 -1.22 22.64
N GLY A 283 -11.89 -0.17 22.94
CA GLY A 283 -11.92 0.50 24.24
C GLY A 283 -13.13 1.42 24.39
N ALA A 284 -13.40 1.85 25.63
CA ALA A 284 -14.53 2.75 25.95
C ALA A 284 -14.46 4.12 25.23
N ASN A 285 -13.29 4.51 24.73
CA ASN A 285 -13.06 5.73 23.95
C ASN A 285 -13.28 5.55 22.45
N LYS A 286 -13.82 4.40 21.99
CA LYS A 286 -14.01 4.05 20.58
C LYS A 286 -12.69 4.05 19.78
N MET A 287 -11.60 3.65 20.44
CA MET A 287 -10.30 3.36 19.82
C MET A 287 -9.90 1.92 20.17
N PRO A 288 -9.08 1.25 19.35
CA PRO A 288 -8.58 -0.08 19.66
C PRO A 288 -7.84 -0.12 21.00
N ILE A 289 -7.98 -1.24 21.73
CA ILE A 289 -7.19 -1.49 22.94
C ILE A 289 -5.76 -1.87 22.49
N PRO A 290 -4.72 -1.12 22.90
CA PRO A 290 -3.35 -1.46 22.55
C PRO A 290 -2.87 -2.68 23.35
N MET A 291 -1.91 -3.41 22.80
CA MET A 291 -1.13 -4.39 23.56
C MET A 291 -0.27 -3.71 24.63
N GLU A 292 0.02 -4.44 25.71
CA GLU A 292 0.95 -3.96 26.72
C GLU A 292 2.38 -4.00 26.17
N VAL A 293 3.09 -2.86 26.27
CA VAL A 293 4.51 -2.77 25.92
C VAL A 293 5.34 -2.99 27.18
N VAL A 294 5.99 -4.14 27.27
CA VAL A 294 6.86 -4.54 28.40
C VAL A 294 8.30 -4.62 27.88
N ASP A 295 9.21 -3.91 28.55
CA ASP A 295 10.64 -3.86 28.19
C ASP A 295 10.89 -3.55 26.70
N GLY A 296 10.08 -2.66 26.13
CA GLY A 296 10.18 -2.23 24.73
C GLY A 296 9.74 -3.28 23.72
N LYS A 297 8.92 -4.27 24.12
CA LYS A 297 8.38 -5.33 23.27
C LYS A 297 6.90 -5.54 23.52
N VAL A 298 6.23 -6.10 22.53
CA VAL A 298 4.89 -6.70 22.64
C VAL A 298 5.01 -8.20 22.38
N GLU A 299 4.13 -9.01 22.96
CA GLU A 299 4.16 -10.47 22.82
C GLU A 299 3.06 -10.95 21.87
N PHE A 300 3.44 -11.61 20.78
CA PHE A 300 2.53 -12.20 19.81
C PHE A 300 2.31 -13.69 20.07
N TRP A 301 1.12 -14.17 19.74
CA TRP A 301 0.71 -15.57 19.82
C TRP A 301 0.89 -16.27 18.48
N LYS A 302 0.89 -17.61 18.48
CA LYS A 302 1.17 -18.40 17.27
C LYS A 302 0.20 -18.15 16.12
N GLY A 303 -1.03 -17.70 16.37
CA GLY A 303 -1.98 -17.37 15.30
C GLY A 303 -1.77 -15.98 14.69
N ASP A 304 -0.98 -15.09 15.31
CA ASP A 304 -0.63 -13.77 14.75
C ASP A 304 0.40 -13.87 13.61
N TYR A 305 0.92 -15.07 13.35
CA TYR A 305 1.90 -15.35 12.32
C TYR A 305 1.28 -16.10 11.14
N ASP A 306 1.97 -16.02 10.01
CA ASP A 306 1.71 -16.76 8.78
C ASP A 306 1.82 -18.29 8.91
N GLU A 307 1.61 -19.01 7.81
CA GLU A 307 1.64 -20.48 7.73
C GLU A 307 2.87 -21.11 8.41
N TYR A 308 4.03 -20.45 8.30
CA TYR A 308 5.32 -20.97 8.73
C TYR A 308 5.74 -20.51 10.13
N GLU A 309 4.89 -19.76 10.86
CA GLU A 309 5.24 -19.08 12.13
C GLU A 309 6.51 -18.21 12.00
N LYS A 310 6.75 -17.66 10.80
CA LYS A 310 8.00 -16.97 10.45
C LYS A 310 7.82 -15.48 10.31
N GLU A 311 6.60 -15.04 10.05
CA GLU A 311 6.27 -13.66 9.77
C GLU A 311 4.94 -13.28 10.40
N LEU A 312 4.86 -12.06 10.95
CA LEU A 312 3.62 -11.51 11.46
C LEU A 312 2.65 -11.21 10.33
N ALA A 313 1.40 -11.58 10.50
CA ALA A 313 0.31 -11.16 9.63
C ALA A 313 0.12 -9.63 9.69
N HIS A 314 -0.54 -9.05 8.69
CA HIS A 314 -0.74 -7.61 8.56
C HIS A 314 -1.43 -7.01 9.77
N PHE A 315 -2.48 -7.67 10.27
CA PHE A 315 -3.16 -7.27 11.49
C PHE A 315 -2.18 -7.11 12.67
N ALA A 316 -1.32 -8.11 12.88
CA ALA A 316 -0.36 -8.12 13.97
C ALA A 316 0.74 -7.06 13.79
N LYS A 317 1.24 -6.87 12.56
CA LYS A 317 2.17 -5.77 12.21
C LYS A 317 1.56 -4.41 12.54
N PHE A 318 0.31 -4.16 12.15
CA PHE A 318 -0.36 -2.89 12.44
C PHE A 318 -0.71 -2.74 13.93
N LEU A 319 -1.04 -3.83 14.63
CA LEU A 319 -1.29 -3.83 16.06
C LEU A 319 -0.02 -3.48 16.84
N GLU A 320 1.14 -3.94 16.36
CA GLU A 320 2.44 -3.51 16.89
C GLU A 320 2.61 -2.00 16.77
N VAL A 321 2.49 -1.48 15.55
CA VAL A 321 2.67 -0.05 15.27
C VAL A 321 1.70 0.79 16.11
N TYR A 322 0.43 0.38 16.18
CA TYR A 322 -0.59 1.03 17.00
C TYR A 322 -0.22 1.04 18.49
N SER A 323 0.17 -0.11 19.03
CA SER A 323 0.46 -0.28 20.47
C SER A 323 1.67 0.54 20.90
N PHE A 324 2.75 0.54 20.12
CA PHE A 324 3.90 1.41 20.37
C PHE A 324 3.55 2.89 20.17
N GLY A 325 2.70 3.22 19.19
CA GLY A 325 2.23 4.59 18.99
C GLY A 325 1.49 5.13 20.21
N VAL A 326 0.59 4.34 20.79
CA VAL A 326 -0.10 4.69 22.04
C VAL A 326 0.88 4.82 23.21
N HIS A 327 1.83 3.88 23.33
CA HIS A 327 2.84 3.89 24.38
C HIS A 327 3.67 5.19 24.34
N TYR A 328 4.23 5.54 23.19
CA TYR A 328 5.07 6.73 23.06
C TYR A 328 4.28 8.03 23.13
N GLN A 329 3.06 8.08 22.59
CA GLN A 329 2.20 9.26 22.76
C GLN A 329 1.89 9.51 24.24
N LYS A 330 1.66 8.45 25.04
CA LYS A 330 1.49 8.56 26.49
C LYS A 330 2.80 9.00 27.17
N LYS A 331 3.95 8.44 26.79
CA LYS A 331 5.28 8.84 27.31
C LYS A 331 5.54 10.34 27.12
N PHE A 332 5.37 10.84 25.89
CA PHE A 332 5.60 12.25 25.56
C PHE A 332 4.59 13.18 26.24
N ARG A 333 3.30 12.82 26.25
CA ARG A 333 2.24 13.63 26.89
C ARG A 333 2.45 13.82 28.40
N ASN A 334 3.10 12.86 29.07
CA ASN A 334 3.39 12.94 30.50
C ASN A 334 4.58 13.86 30.83
N ILE A 335 5.32 14.32 29.82
CA ILE A 335 6.46 15.23 29.99
C ILE A 335 6.01 16.64 29.58
N ARG A 336 6.03 17.56 30.55
CA ARG A 336 5.58 18.93 30.34
C ARG A 336 6.44 19.64 29.28
N GLY A 337 5.77 20.27 28.31
CA GLY A 337 6.41 21.13 27.30
C GLY A 337 6.82 20.43 26.01
N LEU A 338 6.64 19.11 25.91
CA LEU A 338 6.81 18.39 24.64
C LEU A 338 5.56 18.53 23.75
N ASP A 339 5.78 18.45 22.45
CA ASP A 339 4.70 18.40 21.46
C ASP A 339 4.05 17.00 21.44
N ASP A 340 2.98 16.85 20.65
CA ASP A 340 2.47 15.53 20.31
C ASP A 340 3.56 14.66 19.66
N PHE A 341 3.63 13.39 20.05
CA PHE A 341 4.68 12.47 19.61
C PHE A 341 4.79 12.36 18.08
N PHE A 342 3.67 12.28 17.36
CA PHE A 342 3.70 12.13 15.91
C PHE A 342 4.23 13.40 15.21
N SER A 343 4.09 14.57 15.84
CA SER A 343 4.56 15.85 15.26
C SER A 343 6.09 15.96 15.09
N TYR A 344 6.86 15.08 15.73
CA TYR A 344 8.31 15.04 15.57
C TYR A 344 8.75 14.42 14.24
N PHE A 345 7.89 13.59 13.61
CA PHE A 345 8.29 12.78 12.46
C PHE A 345 7.21 12.57 11.40
N VAL A 346 5.97 13.03 11.61
CA VAL A 346 4.90 12.95 10.61
C VAL A 346 4.73 14.32 9.96
N TYR A 347 4.81 14.38 8.63
CA TYR A 347 4.48 15.58 7.88
C TYR A 347 3.00 15.95 8.07
N ASP A 348 2.71 17.25 8.22
CA ASP A 348 1.33 17.72 8.32
C ASP A 348 0.66 17.74 6.94
N THR A 349 0.23 16.58 6.47
CA THR A 349 -0.55 16.43 5.23
C THR A 349 -2.04 16.44 5.54
N ASP A 350 -2.84 16.94 4.60
CA ASP A 350 -4.30 16.83 4.64
C ASP A 350 -4.72 15.37 4.41
N ALA A 351 -5.92 15.01 4.87
CA ALA A 351 -6.54 13.72 4.54
C ALA A 351 -7.28 13.84 3.21
N ASN A 352 -7.09 12.86 2.33
CA ASN A 352 -7.71 12.81 1.00
C ASN A 352 -7.49 14.11 0.19
N PRO A 353 -6.24 14.61 0.06
CA PRO A 353 -6.00 15.80 -0.75
C PRO A 353 -6.36 15.53 -2.21
N THR A 354 -6.75 16.57 -2.93
CA THR A 354 -7.10 16.48 -4.36
C THR A 354 -6.19 17.37 -5.20
N VAL A 355 -6.07 17.06 -6.50
CA VAL A 355 -5.43 17.95 -7.47
C VAL A 355 -6.17 19.29 -7.54
N ALA A 356 -7.48 19.32 -7.26
CA ALA A 356 -8.25 20.56 -7.16
C ALA A 356 -7.77 21.44 -6.00
N ASP A 357 -7.49 20.86 -4.83
CA ASP A 357 -6.89 21.56 -3.69
C ASP A 357 -5.52 22.16 -4.06
N TYR A 358 -4.70 21.40 -4.79
CA TYR A 358 -3.40 21.87 -5.24
C TYR A 358 -3.49 22.93 -6.32
N LYS A 359 -4.46 22.89 -7.22
CA LYS A 359 -4.72 23.93 -8.22
C LYS A 359 -5.23 25.23 -7.60
N ALA A 360 -5.96 25.13 -6.49
CA ALA A 360 -6.34 26.30 -5.69
C ALA A 360 -5.11 26.93 -5.01
N SER A 361 -4.04 26.16 -4.82
CA SER A 361 -2.72 26.69 -4.44
C SER A 361 -2.01 27.31 -5.65
N SER A 362 -1.28 28.40 -5.46
CA SER A 362 -0.44 28.97 -6.53
C SER A 362 0.86 28.18 -6.78
N ASN A 363 0.94 26.92 -6.35
CA ASN A 363 2.12 26.07 -6.45
C ASN A 363 2.01 25.13 -7.66
N ALA A 364 2.48 25.60 -8.82
CA ALA A 364 2.42 24.83 -10.07
C ALA A 364 3.22 23.51 -10.01
N ALA A 365 4.36 23.49 -9.30
CA ALA A 365 5.18 22.29 -9.15
C ALA A 365 4.43 21.19 -8.38
N LEU A 366 3.70 21.55 -7.31
CA LEU A 366 2.87 20.60 -6.57
C LEU A 366 1.76 20.00 -7.45
N VAL A 367 1.05 20.83 -8.22
CA VAL A 367 0.01 20.36 -9.14
C VAL A 367 0.58 19.34 -10.13
N LEU A 368 1.69 19.70 -10.78
CA LEU A 368 2.34 18.85 -11.76
C LEU A 368 2.88 17.56 -11.13
N CYS A 369 3.50 17.62 -9.96
CA CYS A 369 3.99 16.46 -9.22
C CYS A 369 2.83 15.49 -8.87
N SER A 370 1.69 16.02 -8.45
CA SER A 370 0.50 15.23 -8.14
C SER A 370 -0.13 14.59 -9.39
N GLU A 371 -0.33 15.36 -10.46
CA GLU A 371 -0.86 14.83 -11.74
C GLU A 371 0.05 13.75 -12.31
N LEU A 372 1.36 13.93 -12.15
CA LEU A 372 2.39 13.01 -12.58
C LEU A 372 2.39 11.71 -11.75
N GLY A 373 2.18 11.79 -10.43
CA GLY A 373 1.95 10.63 -9.57
C GLY A 373 0.70 9.83 -9.96
N ASN A 374 -0.42 10.52 -10.17
CA ASN A 374 -1.68 9.89 -10.62
C ASN A 374 -1.51 9.20 -11.99
N ALA A 375 -0.81 9.85 -12.93
CA ALA A 375 -0.55 9.28 -14.26
C ALA A 375 0.29 8.01 -14.19
N VAL A 376 1.36 7.98 -13.39
CA VAL A 376 2.19 6.78 -13.27
C VAL A 376 1.49 5.66 -12.52
N PHE A 377 0.69 5.97 -11.50
CA PHE A 377 -0.14 4.95 -10.85
C PHE A 377 -1.14 4.32 -11.84
N ALA A 378 -1.86 5.13 -12.63
CA ALA A 378 -2.73 4.61 -13.68
C ALA A 378 -1.96 3.81 -14.75
N TYR A 379 -0.71 4.21 -15.06
CA TYR A 379 0.11 3.49 -16.05
C TYR A 379 0.61 2.14 -15.55
N ILE A 380 0.92 2.04 -14.25
CA ILE A 380 1.19 0.77 -13.59
C ILE A 380 0.01 -0.18 -13.78
N LEU A 381 -1.22 0.28 -13.51
CA LEU A 381 -2.43 -0.54 -13.68
C LEU A 381 -2.58 -1.01 -15.12
N LEU A 382 -2.38 -0.11 -16.09
CA LEU A 382 -2.41 -0.46 -17.52
C LEU A 382 -1.38 -1.54 -17.86
N MET A 383 -0.16 -1.44 -17.35
CA MET A 383 0.90 -2.41 -17.62
C MET A 383 0.61 -3.77 -16.97
N ILE A 384 0.11 -3.78 -15.72
CA ILE A 384 -0.29 -5.02 -15.04
C ILE A 384 -1.43 -5.68 -15.82
N GLU A 385 -2.48 -4.94 -16.18
CA GLU A 385 -3.59 -5.45 -16.98
C GLU A 385 -3.11 -6.01 -18.33
N THR A 386 -2.22 -5.29 -19.00
CA THR A 386 -1.61 -5.73 -20.27
C THR A 386 -0.93 -7.08 -20.14
N CYS A 387 -0.31 -7.40 -19.00
CA CYS A 387 0.32 -8.71 -18.80
C CYS A 387 -0.68 -9.87 -18.98
N TYR A 388 -1.94 -9.69 -18.59
CA TYR A 388 -3.00 -10.71 -18.74
C TYR A 388 -3.51 -10.89 -20.19
N HIS A 389 -3.01 -10.07 -21.12
CA HIS A 389 -3.31 -10.12 -22.55
C HIS A 389 -2.11 -10.53 -23.42
N LYS A 390 -0.95 -10.80 -22.83
CA LYS A 390 0.31 -11.05 -23.55
C LYS A 390 0.94 -12.39 -23.22
N ASP A 391 1.85 -12.83 -24.08
CA ASP A 391 2.68 -14.01 -23.82
C ASP A 391 3.69 -13.76 -22.70
N GLU A 392 4.19 -14.83 -22.10
CA GLU A 392 5.13 -14.84 -20.97
C GLU A 392 6.37 -13.97 -21.19
N SER A 393 6.94 -13.96 -22.42
CA SER A 393 8.15 -13.18 -22.70
C SER A 393 7.89 -11.68 -22.66
N THR A 394 6.75 -11.26 -23.23
CA THR A 394 6.31 -9.87 -23.19
C THR A 394 5.94 -9.43 -21.76
N GLN A 395 5.35 -10.31 -20.96
CA GLN A 395 5.03 -10.04 -19.56
C GLN A 395 6.27 -9.77 -18.73
N TYR A 396 7.33 -10.58 -18.89
CA TYR A 396 8.62 -10.38 -18.20
C TYR A 396 9.19 -9.00 -18.46
N ASP A 397 9.20 -8.63 -19.73
CA ASP A 397 9.72 -7.37 -20.20
C ASP A 397 8.90 -6.18 -19.66
N LEU A 398 7.57 -6.26 -19.71
CA LEU A 398 6.68 -5.26 -19.11
C LEU A 398 6.86 -5.15 -17.60
N PHE A 399 7.05 -6.28 -16.91
CA PHE A 399 7.24 -6.29 -15.47
C PHE A 399 8.57 -5.63 -15.08
N MET A 400 9.69 -6.13 -15.62
CA MET A 400 11.03 -5.70 -15.23
C MET A 400 11.36 -4.27 -15.68
N TYR A 401 10.91 -3.87 -16.87
CA TYR A 401 11.26 -2.57 -17.45
C TYR A 401 10.12 -1.55 -17.40
N GLY A 402 8.88 -1.98 -17.18
CA GLY A 402 7.73 -1.12 -16.98
C GLY A 402 7.34 -1.02 -15.51
N ILE A 403 6.63 -2.03 -15.00
CA ILE A 403 5.97 -2.01 -13.68
C ILE A 403 6.98 -1.73 -12.57
N HIS A 404 8.07 -2.49 -12.47
CA HIS A 404 9.08 -2.32 -11.43
C HIS A 404 9.71 -0.92 -11.47
N LYS A 405 9.97 -0.41 -12.68
CA LYS A 405 10.55 0.92 -12.85
C LYS A 405 9.57 2.03 -12.46
N SER A 406 8.34 1.93 -12.92
CA SER A 406 7.28 2.87 -12.55
C SER A 406 7.01 2.84 -11.04
N MET A 407 7.13 1.69 -10.38
CA MET A 407 7.06 1.59 -8.92
C MET A 407 8.20 2.32 -8.22
N ILE A 408 9.46 2.07 -8.62
CA ILE A 408 10.61 2.81 -8.06
C ILE A 408 10.36 4.31 -8.16
N TRP A 409 9.80 4.77 -9.26
CA TRP A 409 9.57 6.19 -9.45
C TRP A 409 8.36 6.74 -8.67
N LEU A 410 7.23 6.02 -8.64
CA LEU A 410 6.09 6.42 -7.82
C LEU A 410 6.54 6.53 -6.36
N LEU A 411 7.33 5.54 -5.93
CA LEU A 411 7.77 5.43 -4.56
C LEU A 411 8.91 6.39 -4.19
N SER A 412 9.99 6.39 -4.96
CA SER A 412 11.23 7.12 -4.64
C SER A 412 11.28 8.51 -5.27
N GLY A 413 10.57 8.70 -6.39
CA GLY A 413 10.47 9.96 -7.10
C GLY A 413 9.34 10.82 -6.53
N VAL A 414 8.10 10.52 -6.90
CA VAL A 414 6.95 11.38 -6.53
C VAL A 414 6.66 11.33 -5.04
N GLY A 415 6.51 10.12 -4.46
CA GLY A 415 6.13 9.95 -3.05
C GLY A 415 7.07 10.64 -2.07
N ASN A 416 8.39 10.52 -2.28
CA ASN A 416 9.38 11.19 -1.43
C ASN A 416 9.45 12.71 -1.63
N GLN A 417 9.14 13.22 -2.82
CA GLN A 417 9.28 14.66 -3.14
C GLN A 417 8.01 15.46 -2.84
N ILE A 418 6.83 14.85 -2.90
CA ILE A 418 5.56 15.60 -2.81
C ILE A 418 5.40 16.34 -1.48
N ASN A 419 5.94 15.80 -0.38
CA ASN A 419 5.92 16.41 0.96
C ASN A 419 6.88 17.62 1.13
N GLN A 420 7.77 17.87 0.15
CA GLN A 420 8.61 19.07 0.14
C GLN A 420 7.80 20.30 -0.22
N TYR A 421 6.79 20.13 -1.08
CA TYR A 421 5.87 21.20 -1.44
C TYR A 421 4.88 21.50 -0.30
N THR A 422 4.41 22.74 -0.29
CA THR A 422 3.39 23.22 0.64
C THR A 422 2.23 23.84 -0.11
N TYR A 423 1.06 23.81 0.51
CA TYR A 423 -0.14 24.51 0.08
C TYR A 423 -0.99 24.92 1.28
N THR A 424 -2.00 25.74 1.05
CA THR A 424 -2.94 26.20 2.08
C THR A 424 -4.35 25.80 1.69
N LYS A 425 -5.10 25.23 2.64
CA LYS A 425 -6.52 24.90 2.49
C LYS A 425 -7.27 25.44 3.70
N GLY A 426 -8.22 26.33 3.47
CA GLY A 426 -8.82 27.13 4.55
C GLY A 426 -7.75 27.99 5.24
N ASN A 427 -7.64 27.86 6.56
CA ASN A 427 -6.68 28.62 7.39
C ASN A 427 -5.44 27.80 7.81
N GLN A 428 -5.23 26.61 7.23
CA GLN A 428 -4.15 25.70 7.60
C GLN A 428 -3.20 25.46 6.42
N ALA A 429 -1.91 25.44 6.71
CA ALA A 429 -0.86 25.07 5.77
C ALA A 429 -0.56 23.58 5.89
N TYR A 430 -0.44 22.92 4.75
CA TYR A 430 -0.19 21.48 4.66
C TYR A 430 1.01 21.20 3.77
N LYS A 431 1.66 20.06 4.00
CA LYS A 431 2.55 19.42 3.03
C LYS A 431 1.74 18.72 1.94
N GLY A 432 2.29 18.66 0.73
CA GLY A 432 1.72 17.85 -0.34
C GLY A 432 1.75 16.36 0.00
N ALA A 433 0.77 15.62 -0.49
CA ALA A 433 0.68 14.16 -0.42
C ALA A 433 0.12 13.59 -1.74
N LEU A 434 0.35 12.30 -1.97
CA LEU A 434 -0.19 11.61 -3.15
C LEU A 434 -1.72 11.61 -3.08
N THR A 435 -2.37 11.99 -4.18
CA THR A 435 -3.83 12.08 -4.25
C THR A 435 -4.48 10.78 -4.72
N PHE A 436 -3.75 9.99 -5.52
CA PHE A 436 -4.25 8.77 -6.17
C PHE A 436 -5.58 8.96 -6.92
N GLU A 437 -5.84 10.18 -7.41
CA GLU A 437 -7.04 10.45 -8.21
C GLU A 437 -6.93 9.77 -9.58
N PRO A 438 -8.07 9.36 -10.18
CA PRO A 438 -8.09 8.76 -11.51
C PRO A 438 -7.39 9.63 -12.57
N PHE A 439 -6.45 9.01 -13.30
CA PHE A 439 -5.84 9.64 -14.47
C PHE A 439 -6.37 9.01 -15.76
N LEU A 440 -7.15 9.78 -16.52
CA LEU A 440 -7.86 9.31 -17.71
C LEU A 440 -7.06 9.59 -18.99
N PHE A 441 -6.24 8.61 -19.40
CA PHE A 441 -5.43 8.70 -20.62
C PHE A 441 -6.26 8.91 -21.91
N GLU A 442 -7.51 8.46 -21.94
CA GLU A 442 -8.42 8.57 -23.08
C GLU A 442 -8.82 10.02 -23.42
N LYS A 443 -8.53 10.99 -22.54
CA LYS A 443 -8.79 12.41 -22.79
C LYS A 443 -7.81 13.07 -23.76
N SER A 444 -6.87 12.30 -24.32
CA SER A 444 -5.86 12.76 -25.25
C SER A 444 -5.70 11.76 -26.40
N PHE A 445 -5.27 12.26 -27.56
CA PHE A 445 -4.87 11.42 -28.69
C PHE A 445 -3.44 10.86 -28.55
N LEU A 446 -2.68 11.36 -27.57
CA LEU A 446 -1.31 10.90 -27.29
C LEU A 446 -1.35 9.56 -26.55
N ARG A 447 -0.36 8.70 -26.79
CA ARG A 447 -0.22 7.45 -26.03
C ARG A 447 0.10 7.73 -24.55
N PRO A 448 -0.25 6.83 -23.62
CA PRO A 448 -0.04 7.04 -22.18
C PRO A 448 1.38 7.46 -21.80
N LYS A 449 2.42 6.79 -22.33
CA LYS A 449 3.83 7.14 -22.09
C LYS A 449 4.15 8.58 -22.49
N GLU A 450 3.65 9.04 -23.63
CA GLU A 450 3.89 10.40 -24.12
C GLU A 450 3.21 11.46 -23.23
N GLN A 451 2.00 11.16 -22.71
CA GLN A 451 1.33 12.02 -21.74
C GLN A 451 2.15 12.16 -20.45
N ILE A 452 2.74 11.07 -19.95
CA ILE A 452 3.63 11.08 -18.78
C ILE A 452 4.90 11.89 -19.08
N MET A 453 5.55 11.68 -20.23
CA MET A 453 6.72 12.48 -20.63
C MET A 453 6.43 13.97 -20.65
N ASN A 454 5.25 14.37 -21.12
CA ASN A 454 4.82 15.77 -21.12
C ASN A 454 4.67 16.33 -19.70
N LEU A 455 4.17 15.54 -18.75
CA LEU A 455 4.09 15.94 -17.34
C LEU A 455 5.49 16.06 -16.71
N VAL A 456 6.39 15.11 -16.98
CA VAL A 456 7.80 15.15 -16.52
C VAL A 456 8.49 16.42 -17.02
N ASN A 457 8.37 16.74 -18.31
CA ASN A 457 8.97 17.94 -18.90
C ASN A 457 8.45 19.22 -18.26
N LYS A 458 7.13 19.32 -18.02
CA LYS A 458 6.52 20.46 -17.36
C LYS A 458 6.99 20.59 -15.90
N LEU A 459 7.05 19.48 -15.17
CA LEU A 459 7.49 19.48 -13.77
C LEU A 459 8.96 19.86 -13.65
N ALA A 460 9.84 19.31 -14.49
CA ALA A 460 11.26 19.67 -14.54
C ALA A 460 11.47 21.16 -14.87
N THR A 461 10.58 21.77 -15.64
CA THR A 461 10.59 23.21 -15.90
C THR A 461 10.11 24.02 -14.70
N ALA A 462 9.07 23.56 -14.00
CA ALA A 462 8.49 24.23 -12.84
C ALA A 462 9.35 24.11 -11.57
N ASP A 463 10.10 23.03 -11.43
CA ASP A 463 11.02 22.75 -10.32
C ASP A 463 12.32 22.11 -10.84
N PRO A 464 13.21 22.90 -11.46
CA PRO A 464 14.45 22.39 -12.01
C PRO A 464 15.41 21.86 -10.95
N THR A 465 15.27 22.32 -9.69
CA THR A 465 16.13 21.87 -8.58
C THR A 465 15.86 20.42 -8.21
N ASN A 466 14.60 20.04 -8.05
CA ASN A 466 14.26 18.67 -7.65
C ASN A 466 13.97 17.75 -8.84
N TRP A 467 13.64 18.28 -10.01
CA TRP A 467 13.19 17.50 -11.17
C TRP A 467 13.96 17.75 -12.48
N GLY A 468 14.89 18.71 -12.52
CA GLY A 468 15.68 18.99 -13.74
C GLY A 468 16.51 17.80 -14.21
N TRP A 469 16.85 16.88 -13.30
CA TRP A 469 17.55 15.64 -13.63
C TRP A 469 16.71 14.70 -14.49
N ALA A 470 15.37 14.71 -14.38
CA ALA A 470 14.48 13.75 -15.01
C ALA A 470 14.37 13.91 -16.53
N THR A 471 14.79 15.06 -17.05
CA THR A 471 14.83 15.38 -18.49
C THR A 471 16.25 15.44 -19.04
N ASN A 472 17.28 15.20 -18.22
CA ASN A 472 18.66 15.26 -18.66
C ASN A 472 19.06 13.93 -19.33
N SER A 473 19.49 14.00 -20.59
CA SER A 473 19.93 12.85 -21.37
C SER A 473 21.15 12.12 -20.82
N GLU A 474 21.93 12.77 -19.94
CA GLU A 474 23.08 12.16 -19.25
C GLU A 474 22.66 11.31 -18.03
N ASN A 475 21.44 11.49 -17.51
CA ASN A 475 20.93 10.78 -16.34
C ASN A 475 20.02 9.61 -16.74
N GLU A 476 20.61 8.54 -17.31
CA GLU A 476 19.97 7.25 -17.66
C GLU A 476 18.63 7.26 -18.43
N ASN A 477 18.07 8.42 -18.81
CA ASN A 477 16.82 8.59 -19.55
C ASN A 477 15.70 7.60 -19.11
N TYR A 478 15.41 7.59 -17.81
CA TYR A 478 14.55 6.60 -17.17
C TYR A 478 13.13 6.54 -17.74
N PHE A 479 12.44 7.68 -17.86
CA PHE A 479 11.09 7.75 -18.45
C PHE A 479 11.04 7.40 -19.93
N PRO A 480 11.97 7.89 -20.77
CA PRO A 480 12.14 7.39 -22.11
C PRO A 480 12.33 5.86 -22.18
N SER A 481 12.82 5.23 -21.10
CA SER A 481 13.02 3.79 -21.04
C SER A 481 11.82 2.94 -20.62
N LEU A 482 10.71 3.55 -20.20
CA LEU A 482 9.46 2.81 -19.95
C LEU A 482 8.96 2.19 -21.27
N PRO A 483 8.33 1.00 -21.24
CA PRO A 483 7.63 0.47 -22.41
C PRO A 483 6.55 1.47 -22.86
N ASP A 484 6.20 1.45 -24.14
CA ASP A 484 5.09 2.26 -24.67
C ASP A 484 3.85 1.39 -24.87
N VAL A 485 2.98 1.38 -23.85
CA VAL A 485 1.77 0.56 -23.77
C VAL A 485 0.53 1.42 -24.07
N GLY A 486 -0.31 0.92 -24.98
CA GLY A 486 -1.54 1.58 -25.42
C GLY A 486 -2.74 1.08 -24.61
N LEU A 487 -3.83 1.85 -24.64
CA LEU A 487 -5.09 1.47 -23.99
C LEU A 487 -5.78 0.25 -24.62
N ASP A 488 -5.34 -0.15 -25.81
CA ASP A 488 -5.71 -1.38 -26.52
C ASP A 488 -4.73 -2.54 -26.24
N TYR A 489 -3.87 -2.38 -25.22
CA TYR A 489 -2.80 -3.30 -24.87
C TYR A 489 -1.74 -3.48 -25.97
N SER A 490 -1.69 -2.59 -26.98
CA SER A 490 -0.62 -2.59 -27.98
C SER A 490 0.70 -2.10 -27.38
N ILE A 491 1.81 -2.74 -27.75
CA ILE A 491 3.15 -2.35 -27.28
C ILE A 491 3.97 -1.93 -28.49
N VAL A 492 4.54 -0.71 -28.46
CA VAL A 492 5.48 -0.27 -29.49
C VAL A 492 6.86 -0.85 -29.15
N THR A 493 7.50 -1.51 -30.12
CA THR A 493 8.76 -2.27 -29.99
C THR A 493 10.00 -1.44 -29.64
N ASP A 494 9.84 -0.14 -29.38
CA ASP A 494 10.91 0.78 -28.96
C ASP A 494 11.21 0.69 -27.46
N MET A 495 11.14 -0.52 -26.90
CA MET A 495 11.80 -0.80 -25.62
C MET A 495 13.30 -0.63 -25.84
N PRO A 496 13.99 0.31 -25.16
CA PRO A 496 15.42 0.44 -25.35
C PRO A 496 16.08 -0.90 -25.02
N LYS A 497 16.94 -1.37 -25.94
CA LYS A 497 17.85 -2.49 -25.69
C LYS A 497 18.73 -2.09 -24.52
N VAL A 498 18.34 -2.49 -23.32
CA VAL A 498 19.12 -2.22 -22.11
C VAL A 498 20.44 -2.99 -22.28
N PRO A 499 21.62 -2.35 -22.11
CA PRO A 499 22.88 -3.06 -22.16
C PRO A 499 22.84 -4.16 -21.09
N ASN A 500 22.99 -5.42 -21.52
CA ASN A 500 22.91 -6.68 -20.74
C ASN A 500 21.59 -7.47 -20.77
N THR A 501 20.81 -7.44 -21.85
CA THR A 501 19.93 -8.59 -22.15
C THR A 501 20.72 -9.71 -22.86
N PRO A 502 20.72 -10.96 -22.36
CA PRO A 502 21.35 -12.10 -23.04
C PRO A 502 20.54 -12.65 -24.23
N TYR A 503 19.43 -12.00 -24.62
CA TYR A 503 18.56 -12.48 -25.69
C TYR A 503 18.58 -11.57 -26.93
N ARG A 504 18.74 -12.22 -28.09
CA ARG A 504 18.40 -11.66 -29.39
C ARG A 504 16.95 -12.06 -29.69
N HIS A 505 16.08 -11.07 -29.92
CA HIS A 505 14.75 -11.32 -30.46
C HIS A 505 14.88 -11.85 -31.90
N SER A 506 14.26 -12.98 -32.19
CA SER A 506 13.95 -13.44 -33.55
C SER A 506 12.44 -13.36 -33.73
N HIS A 507 12.01 -12.48 -34.64
CA HIS A 507 10.62 -12.27 -35.03
C HIS A 507 10.03 -13.44 -35.80
#